data_AF-A0A2M7A5U6-F1
#
_entry.id   AF-A0A2M7A5U6-F1
#
_cell.length_a   1.000
_cell.length_b   1.000
_cell.length_c   1.000
_cell.angle_alpha   90.00
_cell.angle_beta   90.00
_cell.angle_gamma   90.00
#
_symmetry.space_group_name_H-M   'P 1'
#
loop_
_entity.id
_entity.type
_entity.pdbx_description
1 polymer ?
#
loop_
_entity_poly.entity_id
_entity_poly.type
_entity_poly.pdbx_seq_one_letter_code
_entity_poly.pdbx_strand_id
1 'polypeptide(L)'
;MEELLTLAGKCHIAWLDPDEDLMPTGGYEVAHDTGRWWDAMLRLENATGFAIPAEIEAAMLRNLHRLMGNPDALLMNDPSVEWLKEKARINPHNFREGLLAVTSLVRFRDSAWARETGHRLLKTMDRCLQSDGRFDFTRLVCWGKVPHTDDPSHDQKPGKPWFDGTANSGRALEAVVWFYEATGDCLALDVAERIARHHLANTVNPDGSVRAEIVDPNNVGHNHSYLGTLRGLLLFGLLTSQSEYVEAVTATYMNSLWRHNITESGWTPHDLGKTRFPDEKGDPVGEHASCGDVAQLALWLALRAGHTELLDDVERLVRARLLPSQTVDENNPRQHGAWGVYSHPFGQGSTLDVFAAVTHSLADIYQHVVTRSAEGVVSVNLHFDIETPWATVQTRRSEKGRLIVEPKQRSEVRLRVPGWAPRETLRLEAWGNPLPLRWEGHYLIVSSRDVPAGAALELAYDLPLRETTEVMPVSRREFRLTWRGDEVAACDPEVPIYPVFVKGG
;
A
#
# COMPACT_ATOMS: atom_id res chain seq x y z
N MET A 1 -9.47 -5.37 -12.17
CA MET A 1 -8.29 -4.91 -11.42
C MET A 1 -7.05 -4.89 -12.30
N GLU A 2 -6.76 -5.98 -13.01
CA GLU A 2 -5.61 -6.08 -13.94
C GLU A 2 -5.55 -4.95 -14.98
N GLU A 3 -6.68 -4.59 -15.60
CA GLU A 3 -6.74 -3.47 -16.57
C GLU A 3 -6.32 -2.13 -15.92
N LEU A 4 -6.76 -1.87 -14.69
CA LEU A 4 -6.43 -0.66 -13.94
C LEU A 4 -4.94 -0.64 -13.56
N LEU A 5 -4.38 -1.78 -13.15
CA LEU A 5 -2.94 -1.94 -12.90
C LEU A 5 -2.12 -1.74 -14.17
N THR A 6 -2.58 -2.27 -15.31
CA THR A 6 -1.96 -2.06 -16.63
C THR A 6 -1.98 -0.58 -16.99
N LEU A 7 -3.09 0.11 -16.71
CA LEU A 7 -3.20 1.53 -16.96
C LEU A 7 -2.27 2.35 -16.06
N ALA A 8 -2.12 1.97 -14.79
CA ALA A 8 -1.15 2.58 -13.87
C ALA A 8 0.28 2.41 -14.40
N GLY A 9 0.65 1.24 -14.91
CA GLY A 9 1.98 0.99 -15.51
C GLY A 9 2.27 1.91 -16.71
N LYS A 10 1.28 2.16 -17.56
CA LYS A 10 1.39 3.15 -18.65
C LYS A 10 1.58 4.57 -18.10
N CYS A 11 0.85 4.92 -17.04
CA CYS A 11 0.99 6.22 -16.38
C CYS A 11 2.41 6.42 -15.81
N HIS A 12 2.95 5.41 -15.11
CA HIS A 12 4.33 5.41 -14.61
C HIS A 12 5.36 5.69 -15.70
N ILE A 13 5.18 5.11 -16.89
CA ILE A 13 6.06 5.39 -18.04
C ILE A 13 5.90 6.83 -18.53
N ALA A 14 4.67 7.34 -18.59
CA ALA A 14 4.39 8.70 -19.07
C ALA A 14 4.97 9.81 -18.18
N TRP A 15 5.30 9.51 -16.92
CA TRP A 15 5.94 10.44 -16.00
C TRP A 15 7.45 10.58 -16.21
N LEU A 16 8.07 9.68 -16.98
CA LEU A 16 9.48 9.78 -17.32
C LEU A 16 9.69 10.84 -18.40
N ASP A 17 10.73 11.65 -18.23
CA ASP A 17 10.97 12.80 -19.08
C ASP A 17 12.12 12.55 -20.06
N PRO A 18 11.86 12.45 -21.39
CA PRO A 18 12.91 12.16 -22.36
C PRO A 18 13.99 13.24 -22.45
N ASP A 19 13.69 14.48 -22.05
CA ASP A 19 14.65 15.57 -22.06
C ASP A 19 15.55 15.55 -20.80
N GLU A 20 15.15 14.81 -19.76
CA GLU A 20 15.86 14.72 -18.48
C GLU A 20 16.32 13.28 -18.18
N ASP A 21 16.96 12.64 -19.17
CA ASP A 21 17.51 11.28 -19.09
C ASP A 21 16.46 10.20 -18.70
N LEU A 22 15.17 10.43 -18.96
CA LEU A 22 14.05 9.59 -18.51
C LEU A 22 13.91 9.52 -16.98
N MET A 23 14.41 10.51 -16.24
CA MET A 23 14.07 10.65 -14.82
C MET A 23 12.62 11.13 -14.65
N PRO A 24 11.94 10.76 -13.55
CA PRO A 24 10.59 11.26 -13.27
C PRO A 24 10.62 12.77 -12.98
N THR A 25 9.76 13.55 -13.65
CA THR A 25 9.65 15.01 -13.45
C THR A 25 8.24 15.43 -13.03
N GLY A 26 8.16 16.50 -12.22
CA GLY A 26 6.90 17.08 -11.75
C GLY A 26 6.30 16.43 -10.49
N GLY A 27 7.05 15.53 -9.83
CA GLY A 27 6.62 14.86 -8.60
C GLY A 27 7.18 15.53 -7.34
N TYR A 28 7.37 14.74 -6.28
CA TYR A 28 7.83 15.23 -4.97
C TYR A 28 9.34 15.54 -4.99
N GLU A 29 10.14 14.55 -5.37
CA GLU A 29 11.60 14.65 -5.50
C GLU A 29 12.05 13.56 -6.48
N VAL A 30 12.86 13.92 -7.47
CA VAL A 30 13.29 12.99 -8.54
C VAL A 30 13.89 11.70 -7.99
N ALA A 31 14.77 11.78 -7.00
CA ALA A 31 15.34 10.60 -6.36
C ALA A 31 14.29 9.76 -5.64
N HIS A 32 13.45 10.38 -4.80
CA HIS A 32 12.35 9.70 -4.10
C HIS A 32 11.41 8.99 -5.08
N ASP A 33 10.96 9.71 -6.10
CA ASP A 33 10.07 9.23 -7.15
C ASP A 33 10.72 8.11 -7.98
N THR A 34 12.03 8.16 -8.21
CA THR A 34 12.77 7.08 -8.88
C THR A 34 12.74 5.79 -8.06
N GLY A 35 12.91 5.88 -6.73
CA GLY A 35 12.83 4.71 -5.85
C GLY A 35 11.43 4.10 -5.83
N ARG A 36 10.42 4.96 -5.74
CA ARG A 36 8.99 4.61 -5.81
C ARG A 36 8.62 3.93 -7.12
N TRP A 37 9.10 4.48 -8.25
CA TRP A 37 8.86 3.92 -9.57
C TRP A 37 9.43 2.50 -9.67
N TRP A 38 10.67 2.28 -9.23
CA TRP A 38 11.31 0.95 -9.28
C TRP A 38 10.57 -0.09 -8.44
N ASP A 39 10.18 0.28 -7.22
CA ASP A 39 9.41 -0.60 -6.34
C ASP A 39 8.03 -0.95 -6.93
N ALA A 40 7.30 0.05 -7.43
CA ALA A 40 5.97 -0.16 -8.00
C ALA A 40 6.01 -0.95 -9.31
N MET A 41 6.89 -0.61 -10.24
CA MET A 41 6.90 -1.19 -11.59
C MET A 41 7.34 -2.65 -11.61
N LEU A 42 8.33 -3.04 -10.80
CA LEU A 42 8.75 -4.43 -10.72
C LEU A 42 7.71 -5.33 -10.03
N ARG A 43 6.99 -4.79 -9.02
CA ARG A 43 5.86 -5.51 -8.40
C ARG A 43 4.68 -5.63 -9.35
N LEU A 44 4.40 -4.59 -10.11
CA LEU A 44 3.37 -4.60 -11.15
C LEU A 44 3.68 -5.66 -12.20
N GLU A 45 4.90 -5.66 -12.76
CA GLU A 45 5.32 -6.67 -13.74
C GLU A 45 5.19 -8.09 -13.17
N ASN A 46 5.65 -8.33 -11.94
CA ASN A 46 5.50 -9.63 -11.30
C ASN A 46 4.02 -10.03 -11.08
N ALA A 47 3.16 -9.06 -10.77
CA ALA A 47 1.75 -9.30 -10.49
C ALA A 47 0.94 -9.61 -11.76
N THR A 48 1.17 -8.87 -12.85
CA THR A 48 0.29 -8.87 -14.03
C THR A 48 0.97 -9.30 -15.32
N GLY A 49 2.30 -9.42 -15.34
CA GLY A 49 3.07 -9.60 -16.57
C GLY A 49 3.21 -8.32 -17.41
N PHE A 50 2.88 -7.15 -16.88
CA PHE A 50 3.15 -5.86 -17.54
C PHE A 50 4.64 -5.73 -17.84
N ALA A 51 5.02 -5.64 -19.11
CA ALA A 51 6.42 -5.55 -19.49
C ALA A 51 6.93 -4.11 -19.43
N ILE A 52 7.98 -3.87 -18.66
CA ILE A 52 8.72 -2.61 -18.72
C ILE A 52 9.51 -2.57 -20.04
N PRO A 53 9.39 -1.51 -20.87
CA PRO A 53 10.20 -1.40 -22.09
C PRO A 53 11.69 -1.41 -21.77
N ALA A 54 12.47 -2.22 -22.50
CA ALA A 54 13.87 -2.49 -22.17
C ALA A 54 14.75 -1.22 -22.17
N GLU A 55 14.47 -0.28 -23.07
CA GLU A 55 15.13 1.02 -23.14
C GLU A 55 14.84 1.91 -21.93
N ILE A 56 13.61 1.85 -21.41
CA ILE A 56 13.19 2.57 -20.21
C ILE A 56 13.85 1.94 -18.99
N GLU A 57 13.79 0.61 -18.87
CA GLU A 57 14.42 -0.12 -17.76
C GLU A 57 15.92 0.17 -17.71
N ALA A 58 16.61 0.12 -18.85
CA ALA A 58 18.03 0.42 -18.94
C ALA A 58 18.34 1.87 -18.55
N ALA A 59 17.52 2.85 -18.94
CA ALA A 59 17.70 4.25 -18.57
C ALA A 59 17.46 4.47 -17.07
N MET A 60 16.37 3.95 -16.54
CA MET A 60 16.06 4.02 -15.11
C MET A 60 17.11 3.34 -14.24
N LEU A 61 17.78 2.29 -14.74
CA LEU A 61 18.84 1.61 -14.00
C LEU A 61 20.10 2.47 -13.94
N ARG A 62 20.46 3.12 -15.07
CA ARG A 62 21.55 4.11 -15.10
C ARG A 62 21.26 5.29 -14.17
N ASN A 63 20.02 5.77 -14.14
CA ASN A 63 19.61 6.85 -13.25
C ASN A 63 19.69 6.43 -11.79
N LEU A 64 19.22 5.23 -11.44
CA LEU A 64 19.33 4.72 -10.07
C LEU A 64 20.80 4.56 -9.64
N HIS A 65 21.67 4.04 -10.52
CA HIS A 65 23.11 3.97 -10.25
C HIS A 65 23.72 5.35 -9.96
N ARG A 66 23.31 6.38 -10.71
CA ARG A 66 23.75 7.77 -10.51
C ARG A 66 23.24 8.32 -9.17
N LEU A 67 21.95 8.23 -8.92
CA LEU A 67 21.29 8.79 -7.73
C LEU A 67 21.72 8.11 -6.42
N MET A 68 22.14 6.83 -6.47
CA MET A 68 22.71 6.10 -5.34
C MET A 68 24.25 6.03 -5.36
N GLY A 69 24.89 6.77 -6.26
CA GLY A 69 26.34 6.77 -6.47
C GLY A 69 27.14 7.51 -5.40
N ASN A 70 26.49 8.15 -4.44
CA ASN A 70 27.17 8.85 -3.34
C ASN A 70 27.79 7.85 -2.33
N PRO A 71 28.76 8.29 -1.51
CA PRO A 71 29.49 7.42 -0.58
C PRO A 71 28.62 6.73 0.47
N ASP A 72 27.46 7.30 0.80
CA ASP A 72 26.52 6.77 1.78
C ASP A 72 25.48 5.80 1.17
N ALA A 73 25.48 5.62 -0.16
CA ALA A 73 24.49 4.86 -0.92
C ALA A 73 23.05 5.37 -0.75
N LEU A 74 22.86 6.61 -0.30
CA LEU A 74 21.54 7.21 -0.15
C LEU A 74 20.91 7.42 -1.54
N LEU A 75 19.62 7.18 -1.67
CA LEU A 75 18.92 7.63 -2.88
C LEU A 75 18.74 9.16 -2.79
N MET A 76 19.42 9.91 -3.65
CA MET A 76 19.47 11.36 -3.54
C MET A 76 19.67 12.01 -4.91
N ASN A 77 19.04 13.17 -5.14
CA ASN A 77 19.30 13.99 -6.32
C ASN A 77 20.80 14.28 -6.42
N ASP A 78 21.41 13.89 -7.55
CA ASP A 78 22.86 13.99 -7.74
C ASP A 78 23.25 15.46 -8.00
N PRO A 79 24.04 16.10 -7.10
CA PRO A 79 24.41 17.49 -7.27
C PRO A 79 25.36 17.77 -8.45
N SER A 80 25.90 16.73 -9.09
CA SER A 80 26.68 16.84 -10.33
C SER A 80 25.82 16.98 -11.59
N VAL A 81 24.51 16.70 -11.49
CA VAL A 81 23.53 16.94 -12.57
C VAL A 81 22.99 18.36 -12.41
N GLU A 82 23.26 19.22 -13.40
CA GLU A 82 23.04 20.67 -13.29
C GLU A 82 21.60 21.04 -12.87
N TRP A 83 20.58 20.42 -13.48
CA TRP A 83 19.18 20.72 -13.18
C TRP A 83 18.67 20.14 -11.84
N LEU A 84 19.44 19.22 -11.22
CA LEU A 84 19.18 18.64 -9.90
C LEU A 84 19.96 19.31 -8.77
N LYS A 85 21.04 20.02 -9.09
CA LYS A 85 22.00 20.56 -8.12
C LYS A 85 21.35 21.34 -6.98
N GLU A 86 20.51 22.31 -7.30
CA GLU A 86 19.84 23.14 -6.29
C GLU A 86 18.73 22.39 -5.53
N LYS A 87 18.31 21.22 -6.03
CA LYS A 87 17.30 20.33 -5.45
C LYS A 87 17.91 19.15 -4.69
N ALA A 88 19.24 19.04 -4.63
CA ALA A 88 19.93 17.98 -3.89
C ALA A 88 19.74 18.15 -2.38
N ARG A 89 19.11 17.17 -1.72
CA ARG A 89 18.85 17.19 -0.28
C ARG A 89 19.11 15.82 0.34
N ILE A 90 19.64 15.78 1.56
CA ILE A 90 19.56 14.60 2.41
C ILE A 90 18.10 14.50 2.89
N ASN A 91 17.36 13.54 2.32
CA ASN A 91 15.96 13.30 2.64
C ASN A 91 15.79 11.95 3.36
N PRO A 92 15.34 11.93 4.63
CA PRO A 92 15.18 10.68 5.38
C PRO A 92 14.13 9.71 4.80
N HIS A 93 13.16 10.18 4.01
CA HIS A 93 12.27 9.27 3.28
C HIS A 93 13.04 8.31 2.36
N ASN A 94 14.15 8.76 1.79
CA ASN A 94 14.90 8.01 0.78
C ASN A 94 15.73 6.84 1.34
N PHE A 95 15.84 6.69 2.66
CA PHE A 95 16.31 5.42 3.25
C PHE A 95 15.37 4.28 2.89
N ARG A 96 14.05 4.53 2.99
CA ARG A 96 13.03 3.57 2.61
C ARG A 96 13.02 3.38 1.10
N GLU A 97 12.86 4.47 0.33
CA GLU A 97 12.64 4.35 -1.12
C GLU A 97 13.86 3.76 -1.85
N GLY A 98 15.08 4.13 -1.42
CA GLY A 98 16.31 3.52 -1.94
C GLY A 98 16.40 2.03 -1.64
N LEU A 99 16.04 1.62 -0.41
CA LEU A 99 16.11 0.22 -0.01
C LEU A 99 15.01 -0.61 -0.69
N LEU A 100 13.81 -0.07 -0.90
CA LEU A 100 12.75 -0.72 -1.68
C LEU A 100 13.18 -0.95 -3.13
N ALA A 101 13.75 0.06 -3.79
CA ALA A 101 14.20 -0.05 -5.17
C ALA A 101 15.25 -1.16 -5.35
N VAL A 102 16.30 -1.16 -4.53
CA VAL A 102 17.33 -2.20 -4.61
C VAL A 102 16.82 -3.57 -4.18
N THR A 103 15.90 -3.64 -3.21
CA THR A 103 15.25 -4.91 -2.83
C THR A 103 14.48 -5.51 -3.99
N SER A 104 13.69 -4.71 -4.70
CA SER A 104 12.94 -5.16 -5.87
C SER A 104 13.86 -5.62 -7.00
N LEU A 105 14.97 -4.93 -7.25
CA LEU A 105 15.99 -5.37 -8.20
C LEU A 105 16.68 -6.68 -7.79
N VAL A 106 16.92 -6.91 -6.49
CA VAL A 106 17.40 -8.21 -6.02
C VAL A 106 16.35 -9.30 -6.28
N ARG A 107 15.10 -9.08 -5.88
CA ARG A 107 14.03 -10.09 -5.97
C ARG A 107 13.69 -10.46 -7.42
N PHE A 108 13.58 -9.46 -8.30
CA PHE A 108 13.00 -9.66 -9.64
C PHE A 108 14.03 -9.67 -10.77
N ARG A 109 15.29 -9.31 -10.49
CA ARG A 109 16.39 -9.29 -11.47
C ARG A 109 17.67 -9.98 -11.00
N ASP A 110 17.72 -10.49 -9.77
CA ASP A 110 18.93 -11.05 -9.14
C ASP A 110 20.15 -10.12 -9.25
N SER A 111 19.92 -8.82 -9.05
CA SER A 111 20.96 -7.80 -9.25
C SER A 111 22.00 -7.82 -8.13
N ALA A 112 23.23 -8.25 -8.46
CA ALA A 112 24.37 -8.22 -7.55
C ALA A 112 24.74 -6.79 -7.12
N TRP A 113 24.66 -5.81 -8.03
CA TRP A 113 24.87 -4.40 -7.71
C TRP A 113 23.85 -3.88 -6.68
N ALA A 114 22.58 -4.26 -6.84
CA ALA A 114 21.53 -3.85 -5.92
C ALA A 114 21.74 -4.46 -4.53
N ARG A 115 22.16 -5.74 -4.46
CA ARG A 115 22.54 -6.41 -3.22
C ARG A 115 23.69 -5.67 -2.50
N GLU A 116 24.75 -5.34 -3.21
CA GLU A 116 25.89 -4.60 -2.63
C GLU A 116 25.49 -3.19 -2.19
N THR A 117 24.73 -2.48 -3.02
CA THR A 117 24.28 -1.11 -2.72
C THR A 117 23.33 -1.07 -1.53
N GLY A 118 22.40 -2.02 -1.42
CA GLY A 118 21.54 -2.16 -0.25
C GLY A 118 22.32 -2.45 1.03
N HIS A 119 23.34 -3.34 0.97
CA HIS A 119 24.22 -3.58 2.11
C HIS A 119 25.01 -2.33 2.54
N ARG A 120 25.50 -1.52 1.58
CA ARG A 120 26.15 -0.23 1.87
C ARG A 120 25.18 0.75 2.52
N LEU A 121 23.95 0.82 2.04
CA LEU A 121 22.90 1.66 2.63
C LEU A 121 22.58 1.20 4.07
N LEU A 122 22.51 -0.11 4.34
CA LEU A 122 22.34 -0.63 5.69
C LEU A 122 23.51 -0.27 6.62
N LYS A 123 24.75 -0.34 6.15
CA LYS A 123 25.92 0.15 6.90
C LYS A 123 25.83 1.64 7.22
N THR A 124 25.26 2.43 6.32
CA THR A 124 24.96 3.84 6.57
C THR A 124 23.88 4.00 7.64
N MET A 125 22.77 3.26 7.53
CA MET A 125 21.69 3.27 8.52
C MET A 125 22.20 2.85 9.91
N ASP A 126 22.94 1.75 10.01
CA ASP A 126 23.50 1.25 11.27
C ASP A 126 24.43 2.27 11.95
N ARG A 127 25.30 2.91 11.17
CA ARG A 127 26.20 3.98 11.62
C ARG A 127 25.43 5.19 12.15
N CYS A 128 24.37 5.60 11.45
CA CYS A 128 23.60 6.80 11.80
C CYS A 128 22.59 6.56 12.93
N LEU A 129 21.99 5.38 13.00
CA LEU A 129 20.96 5.05 13.97
C LEU A 129 21.54 5.10 15.40
N GLN A 130 20.90 5.85 16.27
CA GLN A 130 21.24 5.97 17.69
C GLN A 130 20.47 4.95 18.53
N SER A 131 20.82 4.84 19.81
CA SER A 131 20.14 3.92 20.74
C SER A 131 18.71 4.35 21.07
N ASP A 132 18.40 5.64 20.91
CA ASP A 132 17.09 6.23 21.19
C ASP A 132 16.18 6.26 19.95
N GLY A 133 16.58 5.63 18.85
CA GLY A 133 15.83 5.54 17.60
C GLY A 133 16.07 6.69 16.61
N ARG A 134 16.77 7.76 17.00
CA ARG A 134 17.09 8.87 16.09
C ARG A 134 18.14 8.47 15.06
N PHE A 135 18.12 9.11 13.90
CA PHE A 135 19.25 9.13 12.98
C PHE A 135 20.13 10.36 13.26
N ASP A 136 21.41 10.11 13.57
CA ASP A 136 22.43 11.14 13.57
C ASP A 136 22.97 11.34 12.15
N PHE A 137 22.35 12.27 11.42
CA PHE A 137 22.73 12.60 10.04
C PHE A 137 24.13 13.22 9.94
N THR A 138 24.70 13.72 11.03
CA THR A 138 26.07 14.26 11.02
C THR A 138 27.13 13.18 10.76
N ARG A 139 26.75 11.91 10.89
CA ARG A 139 27.58 10.74 10.58
C ARG A 139 27.54 10.31 9.11
N LEU A 140 26.77 10.99 8.26
CA LEU A 140 26.78 10.78 6.82
C LEU A 140 28.06 11.38 6.22
N VAL A 141 28.65 10.68 5.25
CA VAL A 141 29.82 11.19 4.51
C VAL A 141 29.44 12.38 3.61
N CYS A 142 28.18 12.46 3.19
CA CYS A 142 27.60 13.59 2.46
C CYS A 142 27.18 14.76 3.36
N TRP A 143 27.23 14.60 4.69
CA TRP A 143 26.89 15.69 5.62
C TRP A 143 27.78 16.92 5.40
N GLY A 144 27.17 18.10 5.38
CA GLY A 144 27.84 19.37 5.10
C GLY A 144 28.24 19.59 3.63
N LYS A 145 28.09 18.58 2.76
CA LYS A 145 28.29 18.70 1.29
C LYS A 145 26.97 18.89 0.56
N VAL A 146 25.89 18.33 1.11
CA VAL A 146 24.52 18.47 0.62
C VAL A 146 23.64 18.93 1.78
N PRO A 147 22.74 19.92 1.58
CA PRO A 147 21.83 20.36 2.63
C PRO A 147 20.88 19.24 3.08
N HIS A 148 20.52 19.24 4.36
CA HIS A 148 19.43 18.41 4.87
C HIS A 148 18.08 18.98 4.42
N THR A 149 17.06 18.14 4.28
CA THR A 149 15.69 18.61 3.99
C THR A 149 15.18 19.57 5.06
N ASP A 150 14.41 20.58 4.64
CA ASP A 150 13.73 21.54 5.52
C ASP A 150 12.31 21.07 5.90
N ASP A 151 11.89 19.89 5.46
CA ASP A 151 10.55 19.36 5.76
C ASP A 151 10.43 19.00 7.25
N PRO A 152 9.53 19.68 8.01
CA PRO A 152 9.45 19.55 9.46
C PRO A 152 8.98 18.18 9.97
N SER A 153 8.46 17.29 9.12
CA SER A 153 8.18 15.89 9.49
C SER A 153 9.44 15.11 9.85
N HIS A 154 10.61 15.58 9.40
CA HIS A 154 11.90 14.94 9.65
C HIS A 154 12.62 15.48 10.90
N ASP A 155 11.96 16.34 11.68
CA ASP A 155 12.58 17.00 12.84
C ASP A 155 12.84 16.02 14.00
N GLN A 156 14.12 15.81 14.33
CA GLN A 156 14.55 14.89 15.38
C GLN A 156 15.30 15.59 16.53
N LYS A 157 14.90 16.83 16.90
CA LYS A 157 15.64 17.68 17.88
C LYS A 157 16.22 16.88 19.07
N PRO A 158 17.55 16.94 19.30
CA PRO A 158 18.19 16.31 20.44
C PRO A 158 17.62 16.79 21.78
N GLY A 159 17.63 15.93 22.79
CA GLY A 159 17.25 16.27 24.16
C GLY A 159 15.74 16.31 24.45
N LYS A 160 14.88 16.12 23.44
CA LYS A 160 13.45 15.89 23.69
C LYS A 160 13.22 14.46 24.22
N PRO A 161 12.34 14.26 25.23
CA PRO A 161 12.03 12.94 25.77
C PRO A 161 11.36 12.02 24.74
N TRP A 162 10.72 12.59 23.72
CA TRP A 162 10.10 11.87 22.61
C TRP A 162 10.24 12.68 21.31
N PHE A 163 10.20 11.99 20.16
CA PHE A 163 10.12 12.58 18.82
C PHE A 163 9.27 11.69 17.91
N ASP A 164 8.70 12.28 16.86
CA ASP A 164 7.99 11.51 15.83
C ASP A 164 9.01 10.93 14.83
N GLY A 165 9.34 9.64 15.01
CA GLY A 165 10.25 8.92 14.12
C GLY A 165 9.57 8.28 12.91
N THR A 166 8.26 8.43 12.73
CA THR A 166 7.49 7.69 11.72
C THR A 166 7.93 8.04 10.30
N ALA A 167 8.17 9.33 10.03
CA ALA A 167 8.69 9.82 8.75
C ALA A 167 10.19 9.55 8.53
N ASN A 168 10.86 8.89 9.47
CA ASN A 168 12.30 8.63 9.42
C ASN A 168 12.56 7.12 9.47
N SER A 169 13.05 6.62 10.60
CA SER A 169 13.34 5.19 10.84
C SER A 169 12.10 4.31 10.73
N GLY A 170 10.93 4.81 11.15
CA GLY A 170 9.72 4.01 11.26
C GLY A 170 9.26 3.45 9.92
N ARG A 171 8.99 4.32 8.95
CA ARG A 171 8.62 3.92 7.60
C ARG A 171 9.69 3.07 6.90
N ALA A 172 10.97 3.24 7.25
CA ALA A 172 12.07 2.49 6.65
C ALA A 172 12.10 1.02 7.09
N LEU A 173 11.52 0.67 8.25
CA LEU A 173 11.54 -0.68 8.81
C LEU A 173 11.01 -1.73 7.82
N GLU A 174 9.92 -1.43 7.12
CA GLU A 174 9.32 -2.29 6.09
C GLU A 174 10.36 -2.69 5.02
N ALA A 175 11.09 -1.71 4.50
CA ALA A 175 12.11 -1.94 3.47
C ALA A 175 13.31 -2.73 4.01
N VAL A 176 13.70 -2.51 5.27
CA VAL A 176 14.79 -3.25 5.91
C VAL A 176 14.43 -4.73 6.04
N VAL A 177 13.21 -5.03 6.52
CA VAL A 177 12.73 -6.42 6.65
C VAL A 177 12.68 -7.11 5.29
N TRP A 178 12.16 -6.45 4.26
CA TRP A 178 12.12 -7.04 2.92
C TRP A 178 13.48 -7.23 2.28
N PHE A 179 14.45 -6.34 2.55
CA PHE A 179 15.81 -6.54 2.09
C PHE A 179 16.43 -7.78 2.74
N TYR A 180 16.19 -8.01 4.04
CA TYR A 180 16.59 -9.26 4.71
C TYR A 180 15.98 -10.48 4.00
N GLU A 181 14.66 -10.50 3.79
CA GLU A 181 13.99 -11.62 3.10
C GLU A 181 14.54 -11.87 1.69
N ALA A 182 14.92 -10.81 0.97
CA ALA A 182 15.47 -10.92 -0.39
C ALA A 182 16.92 -11.40 -0.43
N THR A 183 17.69 -11.16 0.64
CA THR A 183 19.15 -11.28 0.59
C THR A 183 19.78 -12.21 1.61
N GLY A 184 19.12 -12.42 2.76
CA GLY A 184 19.70 -13.04 3.95
C GLY A 184 20.74 -12.17 4.67
N ASP A 185 20.84 -10.87 4.36
CA ASP A 185 21.84 -9.98 4.97
C ASP A 185 21.56 -9.75 6.46
N CYS A 186 22.37 -10.36 7.33
CA CYS A 186 22.18 -10.30 8.77
C CYS A 186 22.18 -8.87 9.34
N LEU A 187 22.90 -7.92 8.72
CA LEU A 187 22.89 -6.53 9.20
C LEU A 187 21.49 -5.90 9.08
N ALA A 188 20.70 -6.33 8.10
CA ALA A 188 19.32 -5.88 7.95
C ALA A 188 18.49 -6.28 9.18
N LEU A 189 18.68 -7.50 9.71
CA LEU A 189 17.95 -7.95 10.90
C LEU A 189 18.36 -7.17 12.15
N ASP A 190 19.65 -6.90 12.33
CA ASP A 190 20.16 -6.10 13.46
C ASP A 190 19.62 -4.66 13.44
N VAL A 191 19.61 -4.03 12.27
CA VAL A 191 19.04 -2.68 12.08
C VAL A 191 17.53 -2.71 12.29
N ALA A 192 16.83 -3.71 11.75
CA ALA A 192 15.39 -3.86 11.90
C ALA A 192 14.99 -4.01 13.38
N GLU A 193 15.69 -4.82 14.16
CA GLU A 193 15.41 -5.01 15.58
C GLU A 193 15.52 -3.69 16.36
N ARG A 194 16.57 -2.91 16.11
CA ARG A 194 16.79 -1.61 16.78
C ARG A 194 15.66 -0.62 16.46
N ILE A 195 15.24 -0.56 15.20
CA ILE A 195 14.14 0.30 14.74
C ILE A 195 12.80 -0.20 15.32
N ALA A 196 12.51 -1.49 15.19
CA ALA A 196 11.27 -2.09 15.66
C ALA A 196 11.07 -1.91 17.17
N ARG A 197 12.10 -2.20 17.98
CA ARG A 197 12.06 -1.99 19.43
C ARG A 197 11.75 -0.55 19.81
N HIS A 198 12.34 0.42 19.10
CA HIS A 198 12.03 1.83 19.34
C HIS A 198 10.57 2.14 19.03
N HIS A 199 10.07 1.75 17.86
CA HIS A 199 8.72 2.08 17.41
C HIS A 199 7.62 1.33 18.16
N LEU A 200 7.85 0.08 18.58
CA LEU A 200 6.93 -0.62 19.48
C LEU A 200 6.74 0.15 20.80
N ALA A 201 7.82 0.71 21.36
CA ALA A 201 7.77 1.48 22.60
C ALA A 201 7.27 2.93 22.42
N ASN A 202 7.44 3.53 21.23
CA ASN A 202 7.29 4.98 21.04
C ASN A 202 6.28 5.39 19.97
N THR A 203 5.61 4.47 19.28
CA THR A 203 4.68 4.79 18.18
C THR A 203 3.29 4.18 18.36
N VAL A 204 3.18 3.06 19.06
CA VAL A 204 1.91 2.40 19.40
C VAL A 204 1.75 2.30 20.92
N ASN A 205 0.51 2.26 21.40
CA ASN A 205 0.22 1.99 22.80
C ASN A 205 -0.27 0.54 22.99
N PRO A 206 -0.07 -0.07 24.17
CA PRO A 206 -0.53 -1.43 24.45
C PRO A 206 -2.04 -1.65 24.29
N ASP A 207 -2.87 -0.60 24.42
CA ASP A 207 -4.32 -0.68 24.21
C ASP A 207 -4.73 -0.51 22.72
N GLY A 208 -3.75 -0.38 21.82
CA GLY A 208 -3.94 -0.13 20.40
C GLY A 208 -4.19 1.34 20.06
N SER A 209 -4.31 2.26 21.02
CA SER A 209 -4.45 3.67 20.67
C SER A 209 -3.21 4.22 19.95
N VAL A 210 -3.41 5.12 19.00
CA VAL A 210 -2.33 5.96 18.48
C VAL A 210 -1.83 6.85 19.63
N ARG A 211 -0.51 7.04 19.75
CA ARG A 211 0.05 7.96 20.74
C ARG A 211 -0.50 9.37 20.57
N ALA A 212 -0.88 9.99 21.68
CA ALA A 212 -1.47 11.33 21.69
C ALA A 212 -0.54 12.37 21.03
N GLU A 213 0.77 12.21 21.19
CA GLU A 213 1.77 13.11 20.60
C GLU A 213 1.80 13.04 19.06
N ILE A 214 1.43 11.90 18.45
CA ILE A 214 1.40 11.75 16.98
C ILE A 214 0.22 12.52 16.39
N VAL A 215 -0.94 12.47 17.05
CA VAL A 215 -2.18 13.13 16.61
C VAL A 215 -2.35 14.53 17.23
N ASP A 216 -1.34 15.05 17.92
CA ASP A 216 -1.36 16.39 18.49
C ASP A 216 -1.42 17.44 17.35
N PRO A 217 -2.30 18.46 17.43
CA PRO A 217 -2.39 19.51 16.41
C PRO A 217 -1.11 20.33 16.18
N ASN A 218 -0.10 20.21 17.05
CA ASN A 218 1.22 20.82 16.90
C ASN A 218 2.27 19.85 16.33
N ASN A 219 1.98 18.56 16.28
CA ASN A 219 2.87 17.56 15.69
C ASN A 219 2.70 17.52 14.18
N VAL A 220 3.82 17.47 13.47
CA VAL A 220 3.83 17.33 12.01
C VAL A 220 3.87 15.85 11.65
N GLY A 221 2.74 15.16 11.86
CA GLY A 221 2.59 13.77 11.51
C GLY A 221 2.24 13.59 10.02
N HIS A 222 2.66 12.46 9.45
CA HIS A 222 2.35 12.09 8.07
C HIS A 222 1.71 10.70 8.04
N ASN A 223 0.49 10.60 7.54
CA ASN A 223 -0.34 9.40 7.65
C ASN A 223 0.31 8.18 6.99
N HIS A 224 0.81 8.36 5.77
CA HIS A 224 1.53 7.35 5.00
C HIS A 224 2.77 6.82 5.75
N SER A 225 3.54 7.71 6.37
CA SER A 225 4.72 7.31 7.17
C SER A 225 4.34 6.51 8.42
N TYR A 226 3.25 6.88 9.09
CA TYR A 226 2.75 6.14 10.25
C TYR A 226 2.30 4.73 9.85
N LEU A 227 1.54 4.61 8.76
CA LEU A 227 1.08 3.31 8.24
C LEU A 227 2.24 2.44 7.75
N GLY A 228 3.24 3.03 7.08
CA GLY A 228 4.49 2.34 6.74
C GLY A 228 5.25 1.82 7.98
N THR A 229 5.18 2.55 9.10
CA THR A 229 5.76 2.08 10.38
C THR A 229 5.01 0.87 10.93
N LEU A 230 3.67 0.88 10.89
CA LEU A 230 2.85 -0.27 11.32
C LEU A 230 3.09 -1.49 10.44
N ARG A 231 3.18 -1.31 9.12
CA ARG A 231 3.58 -2.36 8.17
C ARG A 231 4.94 -2.96 8.55
N GLY A 232 5.94 -2.12 8.80
CA GLY A 232 7.26 -2.56 9.23
C GLY A 232 7.23 -3.37 10.53
N LEU A 233 6.49 -2.91 11.54
CA LEU A 233 6.34 -3.62 12.82
C LEU A 233 5.68 -4.99 12.64
N LEU A 234 4.60 -5.07 11.86
CA LEU A 234 3.93 -6.34 11.57
C LEU A 234 4.87 -7.31 10.86
N LEU A 235 5.56 -6.85 9.81
CA LEU A 235 6.51 -7.70 9.07
C LEU A 235 7.64 -8.20 9.97
N PHE A 236 8.20 -7.34 10.82
CA PHE A 236 9.24 -7.71 11.76
C PHE A 236 8.74 -8.75 12.79
N GLY A 237 7.56 -8.54 13.37
CA GLY A 237 6.94 -9.47 14.31
C GLY A 237 6.70 -10.85 13.71
N LEU A 238 6.15 -10.89 12.48
CA LEU A 238 5.94 -12.13 11.73
C LEU A 238 7.26 -12.83 11.40
N LEU A 239 8.26 -12.09 10.92
CA LEU A 239 9.57 -12.64 10.56
C LEU A 239 10.28 -13.27 11.77
N THR A 240 10.19 -12.61 12.93
CA THR A 240 10.91 -13.01 14.15
C THR A 240 10.07 -13.86 15.10
N SER A 241 8.81 -14.14 14.75
CA SER A 241 7.84 -14.84 15.61
C SER A 241 7.64 -14.18 16.99
N GLN A 242 7.81 -12.86 17.08
CA GLN A 242 7.57 -12.07 18.30
C GLN A 242 6.14 -11.52 18.27
N SER A 243 5.25 -12.15 19.04
CA SER A 243 3.80 -11.89 18.97
C SER A 243 3.44 -10.49 19.45
N GLU A 244 4.22 -9.87 20.35
CA GLU A 244 3.92 -8.54 20.87
C GLU A 244 3.84 -7.46 19.77
N TYR A 245 4.62 -7.59 18.71
CA TYR A 245 4.57 -6.68 17.56
C TYR A 245 3.31 -6.88 16.73
N VAL A 246 2.94 -8.14 16.48
CA VAL A 246 1.74 -8.51 15.72
C VAL A 246 0.49 -8.08 16.49
N GLU A 247 0.44 -8.36 17.79
CA GLU A 247 -0.66 -8.00 18.69
C GLU A 247 -0.82 -6.49 18.80
N ALA A 248 0.28 -5.73 18.96
CA ALA A 248 0.22 -4.28 19.03
C ALA A 248 -0.33 -3.66 17.73
N VAL A 249 0.16 -4.11 16.57
CA VAL A 249 -0.32 -3.61 15.27
C VAL A 249 -1.78 -4.02 15.03
N THR A 250 -2.17 -5.24 15.40
CA THR A 250 -3.56 -5.71 15.32
C THR A 250 -4.48 -4.85 16.19
N ALA A 251 -4.07 -4.58 17.44
CA ALA A 251 -4.82 -3.72 18.35
C ALA A 251 -4.95 -2.30 17.78
N THR A 252 -3.88 -1.76 17.20
CA THR A 252 -3.91 -0.43 16.56
C THR A 252 -4.84 -0.38 15.35
N TYR A 253 -4.81 -1.41 14.51
CA TYR A 253 -5.72 -1.54 13.39
C TYR A 253 -7.18 -1.50 13.85
N MET A 254 -7.53 -2.37 14.81
CA MET A 254 -8.91 -2.54 15.27
C MET A 254 -9.43 -1.34 16.06
N ASN A 255 -8.59 -0.72 16.89
CA ASN A 255 -9.05 0.26 17.88
C ASN A 255 -8.88 1.72 17.46
N SER A 256 -7.90 2.03 16.59
CA SER A 256 -7.46 3.42 16.40
C SER A 256 -7.40 3.89 14.95
N LEU A 257 -7.03 3.05 13.98
CA LEU A 257 -6.89 3.51 12.59
C LEU A 257 -8.18 4.13 12.04
N TRP A 258 -9.32 3.51 12.31
CA TRP A 258 -10.65 3.97 11.89
C TRP A 258 -11.12 5.27 12.55
N ARG A 259 -10.39 5.81 13.53
CA ARG A 259 -10.72 7.07 14.21
C ARG A 259 -9.95 8.27 13.67
N HIS A 260 -8.74 8.03 13.13
CA HIS A 260 -7.79 9.10 12.82
C HIS A 260 -7.22 9.00 11.41
N ASN A 261 -7.07 7.79 10.87
CA ASN A 261 -6.28 7.55 9.67
C ASN A 261 -7.15 7.30 8.44
N ILE A 262 -8.36 6.77 8.62
CA ILE A 262 -9.21 6.34 7.51
C ILE A 262 -10.70 6.31 7.89
N THR A 263 -11.57 6.61 6.93
CA THR A 263 -13.03 6.43 7.04
C THR A 263 -13.50 5.12 6.42
N GLU A 264 -14.78 4.80 6.57
CA GLU A 264 -15.36 3.58 6.01
C GLU A 264 -15.34 3.52 4.47
N SER A 265 -15.38 4.67 3.80
CA SER A 265 -15.22 4.79 2.36
C SER A 265 -13.77 4.72 1.89
N GLY A 266 -12.82 4.73 2.81
CA GLY A 266 -11.39 4.79 2.50
C GLY A 266 -10.86 6.21 2.29
N TRP A 267 -11.59 7.26 2.70
CA TRP A 267 -11.01 8.60 2.76
C TRP A 267 -9.92 8.63 3.84
N THR A 268 -8.73 9.09 3.47
CA THR A 268 -7.59 9.23 4.38
C THR A 268 -7.02 10.64 4.29
N PRO A 269 -6.80 11.33 5.42
CA PRO A 269 -6.10 12.61 5.42
C PRO A 269 -4.62 12.39 5.09
N HIS A 270 -4.00 13.35 4.41
CA HIS A 270 -2.55 13.35 4.18
C HIS A 270 -1.74 13.50 5.49
N ASP A 271 -2.18 14.43 6.34
CA ASP A 271 -1.52 14.80 7.58
C ASP A 271 -2.14 14.08 8.79
N LEU A 272 -1.31 13.79 9.80
CA LEU A 272 -1.74 13.39 11.13
C LEU A 272 -1.37 14.48 12.14
N GLY A 273 -2.30 14.84 13.02
CA GLY A 273 -2.10 15.94 13.96
C GLY A 273 -2.26 17.30 13.30
N LYS A 274 -1.17 17.98 12.99
CA LYS A 274 -1.19 19.31 12.35
C LYS A 274 -1.59 19.22 10.87
N THR A 275 -2.73 19.79 10.52
CA THR A 275 -3.11 20.02 9.10
C THR A 275 -2.15 21.03 8.45
N ARG A 276 -1.23 20.53 7.61
CA ARG A 276 -0.26 21.33 6.85
C ARG A 276 -0.79 21.70 5.48
N PHE A 277 -1.56 20.80 4.89
CA PHE A 277 -2.12 20.96 3.56
C PHE A 277 -3.65 20.94 3.67
N PRO A 278 -4.27 22.07 4.05
CA PRO A 278 -5.72 22.19 4.05
C PRO A 278 -6.24 22.43 2.62
N ASP A 279 -7.45 21.94 2.34
CA ASP A 279 -8.24 22.34 1.19
C ASP A 279 -8.85 23.75 1.38
N GLU A 280 -9.63 24.19 0.40
CA GLU A 280 -10.31 25.50 0.44
C GLU A 280 -11.32 25.65 1.60
N LYS A 281 -11.73 24.54 2.23
CA LYS A 281 -12.66 24.49 3.35
C LYS A 281 -11.96 24.26 4.69
N GLY A 282 -10.63 24.14 4.69
CA GLY A 282 -9.81 23.92 5.88
C GLY A 282 -9.64 22.45 6.25
N ASP A 283 -10.24 21.52 5.52
CA ASP A 283 -10.08 20.08 5.77
C ASP A 283 -8.70 19.61 5.29
N PRO A 284 -8.09 18.60 5.92
CA PRO A 284 -6.88 17.99 5.37
C PRO A 284 -7.14 17.48 3.95
N VAL A 285 -6.20 17.75 3.03
CA VAL A 285 -6.27 17.14 1.70
C VAL A 285 -6.30 15.63 1.81
N GLY A 286 -7.14 15.02 0.98
CA GLY A 286 -7.22 13.56 0.88
C GLY A 286 -6.11 13.03 0.00
N GLU A 287 -5.62 11.84 0.32
CA GLU A 287 -4.63 11.14 -0.50
C GLU A 287 -4.94 9.64 -0.56
N HIS A 288 -4.38 8.89 -1.51
CA HIS A 288 -4.78 7.51 -1.79
C HIS A 288 -3.80 6.43 -1.31
N ALA A 289 -2.51 6.76 -1.16
CA ALA A 289 -1.48 5.84 -0.71
C ALA A 289 -1.81 5.26 0.68
N SER A 290 -2.29 6.07 1.61
CA SER A 290 -2.69 5.67 2.96
C SER A 290 -3.88 4.70 2.93
N CYS A 291 -4.85 4.91 2.02
CA CYS A 291 -5.91 3.92 1.82
C CYS A 291 -5.35 2.59 1.31
N GLY A 292 -4.38 2.63 0.39
CA GLY A 292 -3.64 1.45 -0.08
C GLY A 292 -2.88 0.74 1.05
N ASP A 293 -2.18 1.50 1.88
CA ASP A 293 -1.43 1.01 3.02
C ASP A 293 -2.33 0.33 4.06
N VAL A 294 -3.50 0.90 4.37
CA VAL A 294 -4.47 0.27 5.29
C VAL A 294 -5.02 -1.02 4.68
N ALA A 295 -5.36 -1.02 3.39
CA ALA A 295 -5.86 -2.23 2.72
C ALA A 295 -4.79 -3.34 2.71
N GLN A 296 -3.53 -3.00 2.43
CA GLN A 296 -2.43 -3.96 2.45
C GLN A 296 -2.13 -4.46 3.88
N LEU A 297 -2.19 -3.59 4.89
CA LEU A 297 -2.03 -3.99 6.28
C LEU A 297 -3.13 -4.98 6.71
N ALA A 298 -4.39 -4.73 6.32
CA ALA A 298 -5.50 -5.64 6.57
C ALA A 298 -5.30 -7.00 5.87
N LEU A 299 -4.80 -6.99 4.63
CA LEU A 299 -4.47 -8.19 3.88
C LEU A 299 -3.45 -9.06 4.62
N TRP A 300 -2.38 -8.45 5.14
CA TRP A 300 -1.35 -9.19 5.86
C TRP A 300 -1.82 -9.69 7.21
N LEU A 301 -2.58 -8.88 7.96
CA LEU A 301 -3.21 -9.34 9.20
C LEU A 301 -4.13 -10.54 8.93
N ALA A 302 -4.90 -10.48 7.84
CA ALA A 302 -5.79 -11.57 7.46
C ALA A 302 -5.06 -12.85 7.08
N LEU A 303 -4.16 -12.77 6.10
CA LEU A 303 -3.58 -13.96 5.47
C LEU A 303 -2.32 -14.47 6.17
N ARG A 304 -1.64 -13.63 6.96
CA ARG A 304 -0.39 -14.00 7.63
C ARG A 304 -0.52 -14.06 9.16
N ALA A 305 -1.45 -13.32 9.76
CA ALA A 305 -1.72 -13.36 11.20
C ALA A 305 -3.05 -14.06 11.56
N GLY A 306 -3.85 -14.48 10.58
CA GLY A 306 -5.06 -15.28 10.78
C GLY A 306 -6.35 -14.49 11.01
N HIS A 307 -6.32 -13.16 10.89
CA HIS A 307 -7.50 -12.28 11.04
C HIS A 307 -8.35 -12.21 9.77
N THR A 308 -8.79 -13.37 9.28
CA THR A 308 -9.43 -13.50 7.95
C THR A 308 -10.71 -12.68 7.76
N GLU A 309 -11.33 -12.21 8.85
CA GLU A 309 -12.41 -11.23 8.84
C GLU A 309 -12.01 -9.91 8.15
N LEU A 310 -10.73 -9.53 8.24
CA LEU A 310 -10.21 -8.28 7.68
C LEU A 310 -10.14 -8.27 6.15
N LEU A 311 -10.37 -9.41 5.48
CA LEU A 311 -10.53 -9.44 4.02
C LEU A 311 -11.77 -8.66 3.55
N ASP A 312 -12.76 -8.45 4.43
CA ASP A 312 -13.86 -7.54 4.15
C ASP A 312 -13.37 -6.09 4.01
N ASP A 313 -12.42 -5.66 4.84
CA ASP A 313 -11.84 -4.32 4.77
C ASP A 313 -10.96 -4.17 3.52
N VAL A 314 -10.17 -5.19 3.17
CA VAL A 314 -9.39 -5.19 1.92
C VAL A 314 -10.30 -4.96 0.73
N GLU A 315 -11.36 -5.76 0.60
CA GLU A 315 -12.25 -5.70 -0.56
C GLU A 315 -13.04 -4.39 -0.59
N ARG A 316 -13.55 -3.95 0.56
CA ARG A 316 -14.27 -2.67 0.70
C ARG A 316 -13.40 -1.49 0.32
N LEU A 317 -12.19 -1.36 0.87
CA LEU A 317 -11.31 -0.22 0.58
C LEU A 317 -10.90 -0.19 -0.90
N VAL A 318 -10.67 -1.35 -1.51
CA VAL A 318 -10.39 -1.43 -2.94
C VAL A 318 -11.60 -0.98 -3.77
N ARG A 319 -12.80 -1.53 -3.51
CA ARG A 319 -14.01 -1.24 -4.29
C ARG A 319 -14.58 0.16 -4.06
N ALA A 320 -14.58 0.62 -2.82
CA ALA A 320 -15.15 1.90 -2.44
C ALA A 320 -14.19 3.05 -2.74
N ARG A 321 -12.87 2.80 -2.78
CA ARG A 321 -11.91 3.89 -2.88
C ARG A 321 -10.93 3.76 -4.02
N LEU A 322 -10.10 2.72 -3.99
CA LEU A 322 -8.94 2.67 -4.87
C LEU A 322 -9.34 2.51 -6.33
N LEU A 323 -10.28 1.62 -6.64
CA LEU A 323 -10.73 1.45 -8.03
C LEU A 323 -11.49 2.68 -8.57
N PRO A 324 -12.54 3.22 -7.89
CA PRO A 324 -13.30 4.35 -8.41
C PRO A 324 -12.48 5.65 -8.51
N SER A 325 -11.45 5.81 -7.69
CA SER A 325 -10.59 7.00 -7.73
C SER A 325 -9.55 7.00 -8.83
N GLN A 326 -9.35 5.92 -9.60
CA GLN A 326 -8.36 5.94 -10.67
C GLN A 326 -8.77 6.95 -11.74
N THR A 327 -7.86 7.87 -12.06
CA THR A 327 -8.14 8.95 -13.01
C THR A 327 -8.21 8.40 -14.44
N VAL A 328 -9.24 8.79 -15.19
CA VAL A 328 -9.43 8.41 -16.59
C VAL A 328 -9.40 9.67 -17.46
N ASP A 329 -8.20 10.05 -17.93
CA ASP A 329 -8.01 11.18 -18.84
C ASP A 329 -7.12 10.82 -20.04
N GLU A 330 -7.69 10.27 -21.10
CA GLU A 330 -6.96 9.82 -22.30
C GLU A 330 -6.11 10.92 -22.97
N ASN A 331 -6.43 12.20 -22.73
CA ASN A 331 -5.70 13.34 -23.30
C ASN A 331 -4.46 13.72 -22.47
N ASN A 332 -4.34 13.20 -21.25
CA ASN A 332 -3.22 13.45 -20.36
C ASN A 332 -2.64 12.14 -19.82
N PRO A 333 -1.64 11.56 -20.51
CA PRO A 333 -1.03 10.29 -20.10
C PRO A 333 -0.41 10.30 -18.70
N ARG A 334 0.00 11.48 -18.19
CA ARG A 334 0.50 11.63 -16.80
C ARG A 334 -0.62 11.63 -15.76
N GLN A 335 -1.89 11.66 -16.17
CA GLN A 335 -3.05 11.53 -15.29
C GLN A 335 -3.84 10.25 -15.56
N HIS A 336 -3.89 9.78 -16.81
CA HIS A 336 -4.59 8.55 -17.19
C HIS A 336 -4.00 7.33 -16.47
N GLY A 337 -4.71 6.79 -15.48
CA GLY A 337 -4.26 5.68 -14.64
C GLY A 337 -3.72 6.06 -13.27
N ALA A 338 -3.70 7.35 -12.94
CA ALA A 338 -3.09 7.85 -11.72
C ALA A 338 -4.05 7.90 -10.53
N TRP A 339 -3.42 7.95 -9.36
CA TRP A 339 -3.96 8.40 -8.09
C TRP A 339 -3.08 9.55 -7.56
N GLY A 340 -3.58 10.31 -6.59
CA GLY A 340 -2.82 11.44 -6.07
C GLY A 340 -3.42 12.06 -4.82
N VAL A 341 -2.83 13.18 -4.42
CA VAL A 341 -3.41 14.10 -3.45
C VAL A 341 -4.40 15.00 -4.18
N TYR A 342 -5.51 15.35 -3.55
CA TYR A 342 -6.51 16.20 -4.18
C TYR A 342 -7.18 17.12 -3.14
N SER A 343 -7.70 18.26 -3.61
CA SER A 343 -8.33 19.26 -2.75
C SER A 343 -9.72 18.86 -2.27
N HIS A 344 -10.55 18.24 -3.12
CA HIS A 344 -11.92 17.86 -2.74
C HIS A 344 -11.98 16.43 -2.18
N PRO A 345 -12.50 16.12 -0.97
CA PRO A 345 -12.46 14.79 -0.30
C PRO A 345 -12.73 13.52 -1.14
N PHE A 346 -13.46 13.63 -2.24
CA PHE A 346 -13.73 12.53 -3.17
C PHE A 346 -13.34 12.89 -4.62
N GLY A 347 -12.23 13.59 -4.77
CA GLY A 347 -11.67 14.03 -6.05
C GLY A 347 -10.62 13.08 -6.60
N GLN A 348 -10.14 13.42 -7.79
CA GLN A 348 -9.04 12.74 -8.47
C GLN A 348 -7.78 13.60 -8.40
N GLY A 349 -6.62 12.95 -8.47
CA GLY A 349 -5.32 13.61 -8.45
C GLY A 349 -4.26 12.74 -9.10
N SER A 350 -3.12 13.33 -9.44
CA SER A 350 -1.97 12.60 -9.99
C SER A 350 -0.67 13.08 -9.36
N THR A 351 -0.01 12.19 -8.63
CA THR A 351 1.30 12.43 -8.01
C THR A 351 2.07 11.11 -7.96
N LEU A 352 3.26 11.04 -8.56
CA LEU A 352 4.02 9.79 -8.71
C LEU A 352 4.25 9.05 -7.40
N ASP A 353 4.75 9.72 -6.36
CA ASP A 353 4.90 9.12 -5.02
C ASP A 353 3.62 8.39 -4.57
N VAL A 354 2.46 9.02 -4.73
CA VAL A 354 1.16 8.50 -4.31
C VAL A 354 0.72 7.33 -5.18
N PHE A 355 0.65 7.49 -6.50
CA PHE A 355 0.16 6.39 -7.34
C PHE A 355 1.14 5.23 -7.44
N ALA A 356 2.44 5.44 -7.21
CA ALA A 356 3.40 4.36 -7.02
C ALA A 356 3.08 3.53 -5.78
N ALA A 357 2.79 4.18 -4.64
CA ALA A 357 2.40 3.49 -3.42
C ALA A 357 1.04 2.75 -3.56
N VAL A 358 0.08 3.33 -4.29
CA VAL A 358 -1.18 2.64 -4.61
C VAL A 358 -0.93 1.44 -5.53
N THR A 359 -0.09 1.60 -6.57
CA THR A 359 0.27 0.50 -7.49
C THR A 359 0.95 -0.64 -6.74
N HIS A 360 1.88 -0.33 -5.84
CA HIS A 360 2.49 -1.31 -4.93
C HIS A 360 1.43 -2.11 -4.19
N SER A 361 0.54 -1.41 -3.47
CA SER A 361 -0.45 -2.05 -2.60
C SER A 361 -1.43 -2.89 -3.40
N LEU A 362 -1.91 -2.38 -4.54
CA LEU A 362 -2.82 -3.09 -5.43
C LEU A 362 -2.16 -4.29 -6.11
N ALA A 363 -0.86 -4.23 -6.45
CA ALA A 363 -0.13 -5.36 -7.01
C ALA A 363 -0.04 -6.53 -6.00
N ASP A 364 0.18 -6.22 -4.72
CA ASP A 364 0.17 -7.22 -3.65
C ASP A 364 -1.23 -7.79 -3.41
N ILE A 365 -2.25 -6.93 -3.34
CA ILE A 365 -3.65 -7.35 -3.22
C ILE A 365 -4.07 -8.24 -4.41
N TYR A 366 -3.71 -7.86 -5.64
CA TYR A 366 -4.03 -8.62 -6.85
C TYR A 366 -3.45 -10.04 -6.80
N GLN A 367 -2.19 -10.19 -6.37
CA GLN A 367 -1.56 -11.51 -6.20
C GLN A 367 -2.23 -12.37 -5.12
N HIS A 368 -2.97 -11.76 -4.19
CA HIS A 368 -3.65 -12.45 -3.10
C HIS A 368 -5.16 -12.59 -3.29
N VAL A 369 -5.73 -12.11 -4.41
CA VAL A 369 -7.14 -12.36 -4.77
C VAL A 369 -7.42 -13.85 -4.72
N VAL A 370 -6.46 -14.63 -5.22
CA VAL A 370 -6.46 -16.07 -5.14
C VAL A 370 -5.06 -16.51 -4.68
N THR A 371 -4.96 -17.36 -3.65
CA THR A 371 -3.70 -18.01 -3.23
C THR A 371 -3.75 -19.54 -3.31
N ARG A 372 -2.58 -20.18 -3.41
CA ARG A 372 -2.43 -21.64 -3.38
C ARG A 372 -1.49 -22.08 -2.26
N SER A 373 -1.94 -22.98 -1.39
CA SER A 373 -1.10 -23.53 -0.30
C SER A 373 -0.06 -24.52 -0.82
N ALA A 374 0.90 -24.90 0.02
CA ALA A 374 1.91 -25.92 -0.30
C ALA A 374 1.26 -27.29 -0.57
N GLU A 375 0.15 -27.60 0.10
CA GLU A 375 -0.67 -28.81 -0.08
C GLU A 375 -1.54 -28.74 -1.35
N GLY A 376 -1.52 -27.60 -2.05
CA GLY A 376 -2.23 -27.40 -3.31
C GLY A 376 -3.68 -26.95 -3.15
N VAL A 377 -4.10 -26.52 -1.96
CA VAL A 377 -5.43 -25.95 -1.72
C VAL A 377 -5.53 -24.58 -2.39
N VAL A 378 -6.59 -24.38 -3.15
CA VAL A 378 -6.89 -23.12 -3.85
C VAL A 378 -7.81 -22.28 -2.97
N SER A 379 -7.37 -21.11 -2.52
CA SER A 379 -8.18 -20.18 -1.73
C SER A 379 -8.52 -18.94 -2.55
N VAL A 380 -9.81 -18.68 -2.75
CA VAL A 380 -10.33 -17.43 -3.31
C VAL A 380 -10.60 -16.48 -2.15
N ASN A 381 -9.69 -15.54 -1.94
CA ASN A 381 -9.69 -14.64 -0.79
C ASN A 381 -10.41 -13.33 -1.08
N LEU A 382 -10.45 -12.87 -2.33
CA LEU A 382 -11.13 -11.62 -2.72
C LEU A 382 -11.95 -11.87 -3.98
N HIS A 383 -13.03 -11.13 -4.15
CA HIS A 383 -13.98 -11.33 -5.24
C HIS A 383 -13.62 -10.40 -6.41
N PHE A 384 -12.42 -10.51 -6.96
CA PHE A 384 -12.02 -9.76 -8.15
C PHE A 384 -11.72 -10.70 -9.31
N ASP A 385 -12.00 -10.24 -10.53
CA ASP A 385 -11.69 -10.99 -11.74
C ASP A 385 -10.16 -11.16 -11.86
N ILE A 386 -9.72 -12.40 -12.04
CA ILE A 386 -8.30 -12.75 -12.17
C ILE A 386 -8.15 -14.12 -12.85
N GLU A 387 -7.07 -14.22 -13.62
CA GLU A 387 -6.63 -15.44 -14.29
C GLU A 387 -5.30 -15.90 -13.68
N THR A 388 -5.25 -17.10 -13.11
CA THR A 388 -4.03 -17.65 -12.50
C THR A 388 -3.69 -19.00 -13.13
N PRO A 389 -2.47 -19.56 -12.92
CA PRO A 389 -2.14 -20.90 -13.39
C PRO A 389 -3.03 -22.03 -12.83
N TRP A 390 -3.82 -21.75 -11.80
CA TRP A 390 -4.52 -22.78 -11.02
C TRP A 390 -6.04 -22.54 -10.91
N ALA A 391 -6.54 -21.32 -11.11
CA ALA A 391 -7.96 -21.03 -11.24
C ALA A 391 -8.23 -19.74 -12.03
N THR A 392 -9.38 -19.70 -12.69
CA THR A 392 -10.00 -18.48 -13.22
C THR A 392 -11.11 -18.04 -12.26
N VAL A 393 -11.13 -16.77 -11.89
CA VAL A 393 -12.17 -16.17 -11.05
C VAL A 393 -12.85 -15.05 -11.82
N GLN A 394 -14.17 -15.06 -11.83
CA GLN A 394 -15.00 -14.02 -12.42
C GLN A 394 -16.08 -13.58 -11.44
N THR A 395 -16.35 -12.29 -11.39
CA THR A 395 -17.27 -11.70 -10.43
C THR A 395 -18.32 -10.87 -11.14
N ARG A 396 -19.57 -11.02 -10.73
CA ARG A 396 -20.71 -10.25 -11.27
C ARG A 396 -21.50 -9.69 -10.12
N ARG A 397 -21.83 -8.39 -10.20
CA ARG A 397 -22.58 -7.67 -9.17
C ARG A 397 -23.72 -6.92 -9.84
N SER A 398 -24.94 -7.44 -9.69
CA SER A 398 -26.17 -6.79 -10.16
C SER A 398 -27.17 -6.72 -9.01
N GLU A 399 -28.26 -7.49 -9.08
CA GLU A 399 -29.19 -7.72 -7.97
C GLU A 399 -28.56 -8.60 -6.88
N LYS A 400 -27.68 -9.52 -7.30
CA LYS A 400 -26.91 -10.41 -6.42
C LYS A 400 -25.42 -10.31 -6.74
N GLY A 401 -24.59 -10.63 -5.75
CA GLY A 401 -23.20 -10.95 -5.95
C GLY A 401 -23.07 -12.39 -6.44
N ARG A 402 -22.28 -12.60 -7.49
CA ARG A 402 -21.93 -13.93 -8.01
C ARG A 402 -20.42 -14.01 -8.17
N LEU A 403 -19.84 -15.04 -7.58
CA LEU A 403 -18.44 -15.42 -7.72
C LEU A 403 -18.40 -16.75 -8.48
N ILE A 404 -17.84 -16.73 -9.68
CA ILE A 404 -17.66 -17.89 -10.54
C ILE A 404 -16.19 -18.27 -10.49
N VAL A 405 -15.90 -19.52 -10.13
CA VAL A 405 -14.54 -20.03 -9.92
C VAL A 405 -14.37 -21.30 -10.73
N GLU A 406 -13.38 -21.30 -11.62
CA GLU A 406 -13.04 -22.45 -12.46
C GLU A 406 -11.63 -22.93 -12.11
N PRO A 407 -11.49 -23.96 -11.26
CA PRO A 407 -10.20 -24.54 -10.96
C PRO A 407 -9.63 -25.26 -12.17
N LYS A 408 -8.38 -24.96 -12.54
CA LYS A 408 -7.70 -25.56 -13.69
C LYS A 408 -7.17 -26.97 -13.41
N GLN A 409 -7.09 -27.32 -12.14
CA GLN A 409 -6.65 -28.62 -11.68
C GLN A 409 -7.60 -29.12 -10.59
N ARG A 410 -7.59 -30.43 -10.35
CA ARG A 410 -8.36 -31.02 -9.27
C ARG A 410 -7.72 -30.65 -7.93
N SER A 411 -8.35 -29.75 -7.18
CA SER A 411 -7.91 -29.31 -5.86
C SER A 411 -9.09 -29.13 -4.93
N GLU A 412 -8.82 -29.08 -3.62
CA GLU A 412 -9.76 -28.48 -2.70
C GLU A 412 -9.83 -26.97 -2.96
N VAL A 413 -11.03 -26.41 -2.89
CA VAL A 413 -11.29 -24.99 -3.12
C VAL A 413 -11.91 -24.39 -1.87
N ARG A 414 -11.34 -23.28 -1.40
CA ARG A 414 -11.86 -22.46 -0.31
C ARG A 414 -12.39 -21.17 -0.90
N LEU A 415 -13.67 -20.88 -0.71
CA LEU A 415 -14.31 -19.67 -1.21
C LEU A 415 -14.65 -18.76 -0.04
N ARG A 416 -14.01 -17.59 0.03
CA ARG A 416 -14.34 -16.62 1.09
C ARG A 416 -15.79 -16.16 0.92
N VAL A 417 -16.54 -16.15 2.01
CA VAL A 417 -17.84 -15.48 2.07
C VAL A 417 -17.67 -14.16 2.83
N PRO A 418 -18.02 -13.01 2.22
CA PRO A 418 -17.98 -11.73 2.92
C PRO A 418 -18.84 -11.74 4.19
N GLY A 419 -18.34 -11.14 5.27
CA GLY A 419 -19.00 -11.17 6.58
C GLY A 419 -20.35 -10.43 6.59
N TRP A 420 -20.52 -9.46 5.70
CA TRP A 420 -21.77 -8.73 5.49
C TRP A 420 -22.81 -9.48 4.65
N ALA A 421 -22.44 -10.58 3.96
CA ALA A 421 -23.35 -11.32 3.10
C ALA A 421 -24.35 -12.15 3.95
N PRO A 422 -25.68 -11.99 3.77
CA PRO A 422 -26.66 -12.72 4.57
C PRO A 422 -26.61 -14.23 4.28
N ARG A 423 -26.37 -15.05 5.31
CA ARG A 423 -26.08 -16.49 5.15
C ARG A 423 -27.23 -17.27 4.52
N GLU A 424 -28.46 -16.88 4.78
CA GLU A 424 -29.69 -17.47 4.24
C GLU A 424 -29.85 -17.28 2.72
N THR A 425 -29.14 -16.29 2.16
CA THR A 425 -29.16 -15.97 0.73
C THR A 425 -28.10 -16.73 -0.06
N LEU A 426 -27.12 -17.33 0.63
CA LEU A 426 -26.02 -18.06 0.00
C LEU A 426 -26.51 -19.26 -0.79
N ARG A 427 -26.08 -19.36 -2.04
CA ARG A 427 -26.24 -20.54 -2.88
C ARG A 427 -24.89 -20.89 -3.46
N LEU A 428 -24.48 -22.14 -3.29
CA LEU A 428 -23.28 -22.68 -3.90
C LEU A 428 -23.69 -23.79 -4.85
N GLU A 429 -23.27 -23.67 -6.10
CA GLU A 429 -23.64 -24.62 -7.15
C GLU A 429 -22.40 -25.06 -7.94
N ALA A 430 -22.44 -26.28 -8.45
CA ALA A 430 -21.52 -26.78 -9.47
C ALA A 430 -22.36 -27.37 -10.61
N TRP A 431 -22.15 -26.90 -11.84
CA TRP A 431 -22.92 -27.34 -13.02
C TRP A 431 -24.45 -27.18 -12.84
N GLY A 432 -24.89 -26.11 -12.14
CA GLY A 432 -26.29 -25.87 -11.81
C GLY A 432 -26.89 -26.83 -10.78
N ASN A 433 -26.08 -27.68 -10.14
CA ASN A 433 -26.51 -28.53 -9.03
C ASN A 433 -26.09 -27.91 -7.70
N PRO A 434 -27.00 -27.76 -6.72
CA PRO A 434 -26.66 -27.27 -5.39
C PRO A 434 -25.64 -28.14 -4.67
N LEU A 435 -24.65 -27.50 -4.07
CA LEU A 435 -23.68 -28.12 -3.18
C LEU A 435 -23.98 -27.77 -1.71
N PRO A 436 -23.66 -28.67 -0.76
CA PRO A 436 -23.77 -28.36 0.66
C PRO A 436 -22.78 -27.27 1.07
N LEU A 437 -23.25 -26.33 1.89
CA LEU A 437 -22.41 -25.27 2.45
C LEU A 437 -21.60 -25.80 3.65
N ARG A 438 -20.34 -26.18 3.42
CA ARG A 438 -19.40 -26.62 4.47
C ARG A 438 -18.50 -25.46 4.86
N TRP A 439 -18.48 -25.08 6.13
CA TRP A 439 -17.78 -23.88 6.60
C TRP A 439 -16.47 -24.20 7.32
N GLU A 440 -15.49 -23.32 7.13
CA GLU A 440 -14.29 -23.21 7.95
C GLU A 440 -13.95 -21.73 8.12
N GLY A 441 -14.20 -21.19 9.32
CA GLY A 441 -14.10 -19.76 9.57
C GLY A 441 -14.96 -18.95 8.60
N HIS A 442 -14.33 -18.10 7.80
CA HIS A 442 -14.96 -17.23 6.79
C HIS A 442 -15.03 -17.86 5.39
N TYR A 443 -14.70 -19.14 5.25
CA TYR A 443 -14.64 -19.83 3.96
C TYR A 443 -15.69 -20.95 3.86
N LEU A 444 -16.20 -21.13 2.64
CA LEU A 444 -16.85 -22.36 2.21
C LEU A 444 -15.81 -23.31 1.61
N ILE A 445 -15.84 -24.57 2.02
CA ILE A 445 -14.89 -25.60 1.60
C ILE A 445 -15.56 -26.54 0.61
N VAL A 446 -14.99 -26.65 -0.59
CA VAL A 446 -15.44 -27.55 -1.63
C VAL A 446 -14.37 -28.62 -1.85
N SER A 447 -14.74 -29.87 -1.57
CA SER A 447 -13.80 -30.99 -1.67
C SER A 447 -13.40 -31.23 -3.12
N SER A 448 -12.15 -31.65 -3.34
CA SER A 448 -11.66 -32.08 -4.66
C SER A 448 -12.44 -33.24 -5.29
N ARG A 449 -13.31 -33.93 -4.52
CA ARG A 449 -14.27 -34.92 -5.05
C ARG A 449 -15.50 -34.28 -5.68
N ASP A 450 -15.90 -33.13 -5.17
CA ASP A 450 -17.08 -32.37 -5.57
C ASP A 450 -16.75 -31.41 -6.72
N VAL A 451 -15.45 -31.23 -7.05
CA VAL A 451 -14.96 -30.34 -8.12
C VAL A 451 -14.08 -31.09 -9.13
N PRO A 452 -14.65 -31.56 -10.25
CA PRO A 452 -13.84 -31.97 -11.41
C PRO A 452 -13.01 -30.79 -11.94
N ALA A 453 -11.81 -31.04 -12.48
CA ALA A 453 -11.02 -29.96 -13.10
C ALA A 453 -11.80 -29.34 -14.27
N GLY A 454 -11.79 -28.00 -14.36
CA GLY A 454 -12.57 -27.24 -15.36
C GLY A 454 -14.06 -27.08 -15.04
N ALA A 455 -14.52 -27.54 -13.89
CA ALA A 455 -15.88 -27.30 -13.41
C ALA A 455 -16.02 -25.89 -12.82
N ALA A 456 -16.99 -25.12 -13.31
CA ALA A 456 -17.36 -23.85 -12.69
C ALA A 456 -18.12 -24.08 -11.37
N LEU A 457 -17.60 -23.49 -10.30
CA LEU A 457 -18.28 -23.29 -9.03
C LEU A 457 -18.90 -21.89 -9.03
N GLU A 458 -20.18 -21.77 -8.70
CA GLU A 458 -20.85 -20.48 -8.56
C GLU A 458 -21.31 -20.30 -7.11
N LEU A 459 -20.79 -19.26 -6.46
CA LEU A 459 -21.26 -18.76 -5.18
C LEU A 459 -22.08 -17.49 -5.40
N ALA A 460 -23.37 -17.54 -5.08
CA ALA A 460 -24.28 -16.40 -5.15
C ALA A 460 -24.75 -15.97 -3.76
N TYR A 461 -24.92 -14.66 -3.56
CA TYR A 461 -25.38 -14.06 -2.30
C TYR A 461 -26.00 -12.67 -2.56
N ASP A 462 -26.84 -12.21 -1.63
CA ASP A 462 -27.47 -10.91 -1.74
C ASP A 462 -26.49 -9.78 -1.37
N LEU A 463 -26.68 -8.61 -2.01
CA LEU A 463 -25.90 -7.40 -1.76
C LEU A 463 -26.75 -6.44 -0.91
N PRO A 464 -26.65 -6.46 0.43
CA PRO A 464 -27.52 -5.65 1.29
C PRO A 464 -27.30 -4.15 1.01
N LEU A 465 -28.40 -3.41 1.01
CA LEU A 465 -28.38 -1.95 0.94
C LEU A 465 -28.26 -1.38 2.34
N ARG A 466 -27.40 -0.38 2.50
CA ARG A 466 -27.26 0.40 3.74
C ARG A 466 -26.79 1.80 3.43
N GLU A 467 -26.98 2.71 4.39
CA GLU A 467 -26.47 4.07 4.29
C GLU A 467 -25.49 4.35 5.43
N THR A 468 -24.46 5.14 5.15
CA THR A 468 -23.58 5.73 6.16
C THR A 468 -23.38 7.20 5.89
N THR A 469 -22.90 7.95 6.89
CA THR A 469 -22.54 9.35 6.74
C THR A 469 -21.10 9.56 7.18
N GLU A 470 -20.30 10.15 6.31
CA GLU A 470 -18.95 10.60 6.64
C GLU A 470 -18.92 12.11 6.83
N VAL A 471 -18.26 12.56 7.90
CA VAL A 471 -18.21 13.98 8.26
C VAL A 471 -16.76 14.45 8.22
N MET A 472 -16.49 15.46 7.41
CA MET A 472 -15.15 16.03 7.32
C MET A 472 -14.74 16.73 8.63
N PRO A 473 -13.48 16.59 9.06
CA PRO A 473 -13.07 16.91 10.42
C PRO A 473 -13.16 18.42 10.75
N VAL A 474 -12.90 19.30 9.77
CA VAL A 474 -12.85 20.75 9.99
C VAL A 474 -14.11 21.42 9.46
N SER A 475 -14.46 21.21 8.19
CA SER A 475 -15.61 21.89 7.57
C SER A 475 -16.96 21.36 8.03
N ARG A 476 -16.98 20.17 8.66
CA ARG A 476 -18.19 19.43 9.06
C ARG A 476 -19.13 19.10 7.90
N ARG A 477 -18.63 19.15 6.65
CA ARG A 477 -19.38 18.68 5.49
C ARG A 477 -19.71 17.21 5.64
N GLU A 478 -20.98 16.88 5.41
CA GLU A 478 -21.48 15.52 5.45
C GLU A 478 -21.54 14.94 4.04
N PHE A 479 -21.18 13.66 3.92
CA PHE A 479 -21.31 12.86 2.72
C PHE A 479 -22.09 11.60 3.08
N ARG A 480 -23.34 11.50 2.62
CA ARG A 480 -24.18 10.33 2.81
C ARG A 480 -23.90 9.33 1.70
N LEU A 481 -23.36 8.18 2.07
CA LEU A 481 -22.97 7.11 1.17
C LEU A 481 -24.05 6.04 1.16
N THR A 482 -24.55 5.70 -0.03
CA THR A 482 -25.41 4.53 -0.23
C THR A 482 -24.53 3.36 -0.64
N TRP A 483 -24.58 2.28 0.12
CA TRP A 483 -23.78 1.08 -0.08
C TRP A 483 -24.64 -0.04 -0.64
N ARG A 484 -24.02 -0.87 -1.48
CA ARG A 484 -24.54 -2.17 -1.93
C ARG A 484 -23.48 -3.23 -1.64
N GLY A 485 -23.64 -3.93 -0.52
CA GLY A 485 -22.57 -4.71 0.09
C GLY A 485 -21.42 -3.81 0.55
N ASP A 486 -20.25 -4.01 -0.05
CA ASP A 486 -18.98 -3.30 0.17
C ASP A 486 -18.63 -2.26 -0.91
N GLU A 487 -19.56 -1.98 -1.82
CA GLU A 487 -19.41 -1.01 -2.91
C GLU A 487 -20.27 0.22 -2.62
N VAL A 488 -19.72 1.42 -2.81
CA VAL A 488 -20.49 2.67 -2.74
C VAL A 488 -21.20 2.87 -4.08
N ALA A 489 -22.53 2.78 -4.05
CA ALA A 489 -23.39 2.92 -5.21
C ALA A 489 -23.76 4.37 -5.52
N ALA A 490 -23.75 5.25 -4.50
CA ALA A 490 -24.02 6.68 -4.64
C ALA A 490 -23.52 7.46 -3.42
N CYS A 491 -23.37 8.78 -3.61
CA CYS A 491 -23.02 9.73 -2.56
C CYS A 491 -23.87 11.00 -2.70
N ASP A 492 -24.34 11.54 -1.57
CA ASP A 492 -24.98 12.85 -1.46
C ASP A 492 -24.16 13.75 -0.51
N PRO A 493 -23.60 14.89 -0.97
CA PRO A 493 -23.68 15.41 -2.34
C PRO A 493 -22.92 14.51 -3.34
N GLU A 494 -23.27 14.63 -4.62
CA GLU A 494 -22.57 13.92 -5.69
C GLU A 494 -21.08 14.27 -5.71
N VAL A 495 -20.24 13.27 -6.01
CA VAL A 495 -18.78 13.41 -6.04
C VAL A 495 -18.18 12.70 -7.26
N PRO A 496 -17.01 13.17 -7.76
CA PRO A 496 -16.42 12.69 -9.00
C PRO A 496 -16.16 11.17 -9.10
N ILE A 497 -15.85 10.51 -7.99
CA ILE A 497 -15.43 9.09 -8.03
C ILE A 497 -16.59 8.10 -7.96
N TYR A 498 -17.79 8.54 -7.57
CA TYR A 498 -18.96 7.66 -7.44
C TYR A 498 -19.96 7.88 -8.57
N PRO A 499 -20.72 6.85 -8.96
CA PRO A 499 -21.79 7.00 -9.94
C PRO A 499 -22.81 8.06 -9.51
N VAL A 500 -23.32 8.81 -10.49
CA VAL A 500 -24.49 9.68 -10.30
C VAL A 500 -25.70 8.81 -10.03
N PHE A 501 -26.41 9.07 -8.92
CA PHE A 501 -27.61 8.31 -8.59
C PHE A 501 -28.74 8.66 -9.57
N VAL A 502 -28.91 7.85 -10.61
CA VAL A 502 -30.10 7.94 -11.45
C VAL A 502 -31.26 7.32 -10.67
N LYS A 503 -32.08 8.15 -10.04
CA LYS A 503 -33.39 7.71 -9.53
C LYS A 503 -34.15 7.11 -10.71
N GLY A 504 -34.29 5.78 -10.71
CA GLY A 504 -35.19 5.09 -11.63
C GLY A 504 -36.59 5.67 -11.49
N GLY A 505 -37.18 6.05 -12.63
CA GLY A 505 -38.55 6.57 -12.71
C GLY A 505 -39.63 5.52 -12.54
#